data_AF-A0AAW0K395-F1
#
_entry.id   AF-A0AAW0K395-F1
#
_cell.length_a   1.000
_cell.length_b   1.000
_cell.length_c   1.000
_cell.angle_alpha   90.00
_cell.angle_beta   90.00
_cell.angle_gamma   90.00
#
_symmetry.space_group_name_H-M   'P 1'
#
loop_
_entity.id
_entity.type
_entity.pdbx_description
1 polymer ?
#
loop_
_entity_poly.entity_id
_entity_poly.type
_entity_poly.pdbx_seq_one_letter_code
_entity_poly.pdbx_strand_id
1 'polypeptide(L)'
;MLNVQNKNSSYFVDWIPNNVKMAVFDIPPCDLKMALTFIGNSMAIQELFKPISEQFTDMFRRKAFLHWYTGEGMDEMEFTKAESNMNDLVSEYQQYQDVTTEEQEDFGKEAEEA
;
A
#
# COMPACT_ATOMS: atom_id res chain seq x y z
N MET A 1 -14.15 16.29 10.68
CA MET A 1 -13.26 15.12 10.52
C MET A 1 -12.97 14.43 11.85
N LEU A 2 -12.60 15.15 12.91
CA LEU A 2 -12.27 14.57 14.23
C LEU A 2 -13.35 13.62 14.80
N ASN A 3 -14.63 14.01 14.75
CA ASN A 3 -15.73 13.15 15.21
C ASN A 3 -15.88 11.85 14.39
N VAL A 4 -15.50 11.86 13.10
CA VAL A 4 -15.53 10.67 12.25
C VAL A 4 -14.39 9.74 12.61
N GLN A 5 -13.20 10.29 12.87
CA GLN A 5 -12.04 9.54 13.35
C GLN A 5 -12.35 8.89 14.71
N ASN A 6 -12.90 9.63 15.66
CA ASN A 6 -13.24 9.10 16.98
C ASN A 6 -14.28 7.97 16.94
N LYS A 7 -15.23 8.03 16.00
CA LYS A 7 -16.22 6.95 15.80
C LYS A 7 -15.64 5.69 15.17
N ASN A 8 -14.52 5.82 14.46
CA ASN A 8 -13.91 4.78 13.63
C ASN A 8 -12.45 4.55 14.05
N SER A 9 -12.11 4.80 15.32
CA SER A 9 -10.72 4.92 15.78
C SER A 9 -9.91 3.65 15.52
N SER A 10 -10.55 2.47 15.54
CA SER A 10 -9.92 1.18 15.23
C SER A 10 -9.39 1.04 13.81
N TYR A 11 -9.87 1.85 12.86
CA TYR A 11 -9.40 1.83 11.47
C TYR A 11 -8.20 2.75 11.22
N PHE A 12 -7.84 3.57 12.20
CA PHE A 12 -6.70 4.48 12.12
C PHE A 12 -5.60 3.95 13.04
N VAL A 13 -4.39 3.90 12.51
CA VAL A 13 -3.23 3.54 13.32
C VAL A 13 -2.99 4.57 14.43
N ASP A 14 -2.62 4.08 15.62
CA ASP A 14 -2.44 4.86 16.85
C ASP A 14 -1.05 5.50 16.96
N TRP A 15 -0.02 4.80 16.48
CA TRP A 15 1.37 5.26 16.48
C TRP A 15 1.69 6.47 15.58
N ILE A 16 0.78 6.87 14.68
CA ILE A 16 0.93 8.09 13.86
C ILE A 16 -0.10 9.11 14.35
N PRO A 17 0.29 10.02 15.25
CA PRO A 17 -0.63 11.02 15.79
C PRO A 17 -1.06 12.00 14.69
N ASN A 18 -2.33 12.42 14.74
CA ASN A 18 -2.91 13.41 13.81
C ASN A 18 -2.72 13.03 12.32
N ASN A 19 -2.86 11.75 11.98
CA ASN A 19 -2.69 11.16 10.64
C ASN A 19 -3.72 11.60 9.58
N VAL A 20 -4.75 12.36 9.95
CA VAL A 20 -5.73 12.92 9.00
C VAL A 20 -5.51 14.42 8.85
N LYS A 21 -5.21 14.87 7.63
CA LYS A 21 -5.11 16.28 7.26
C LYS A 21 -6.22 16.66 6.28
N MET A 22 -6.63 17.92 6.31
CA MET A 22 -7.69 18.45 5.47
C MET A 22 -7.25 19.79 4.88
N ALA A 23 -7.49 19.97 3.60
CA ALA A 23 -7.38 21.24 2.90
C ALA A 23 -8.75 21.60 2.31
N VAL A 24 -9.08 22.89 2.34
CA VAL A 24 -10.32 23.42 1.76
C VAL A 24 -9.93 24.44 0.71
N PHE A 25 -10.55 24.33 -0.47
CA PHE A 25 -10.31 25.23 -1.59
C PHE A 25 -11.61 25.98 -1.91
N ASP A 26 -11.53 27.29 -2.11
CA ASP A 26 -12.70 28.13 -2.40
C ASP A 26 -13.23 27.96 -3.82
N ILE A 27 -12.38 27.47 -4.73
CA ILE A 27 -12.71 27.27 -6.14
C ILE A 27 -13.10 25.80 -6.33
N PRO A 28 -14.38 25.49 -6.60
CA PRO A 28 -14.80 24.13 -6.89
C PRO A 28 -14.42 23.72 -8.32
N PRO A 29 -14.40 22.41 -8.63
CA PRO A 29 -14.26 21.93 -10.00
C PRO A 29 -15.40 22.41 -10.90
N CYS A 30 -15.16 22.44 -12.21
CA CYS A 30 -16.16 22.87 -13.20
C CYS A 30 -17.47 22.08 -13.04
N ASP A 31 -18.60 22.78 -13.18
CA ASP A 31 -19.96 22.24 -13.13
C ASP A 31 -20.40 21.60 -11.80
N LEU A 32 -19.60 21.71 -10.73
CA LEU A 32 -19.95 21.19 -9.41
C LEU A 32 -19.98 22.32 -8.36
N LYS A 33 -20.97 22.26 -7.46
CA LYS A 33 -21.07 23.21 -6.32
C LYS A 33 -20.15 22.84 -5.16
N MET A 34 -19.79 21.56 -5.04
CA MET A 34 -18.93 21.02 -3.99
C MET A 34 -18.33 19.71 -4.48
N ALA A 35 -17.07 19.47 -4.15
CA ALA A 35 -16.40 18.20 -4.38
C ALA A 35 -15.50 17.88 -3.18
N LEU A 36 -15.20 16.59 -3.00
CA LEU A 36 -14.26 16.09 -2.01
C LEU A 36 -13.35 15.08 -2.70
N THR A 37 -12.05 15.24 -2.54
CA THR A 37 -11.05 14.25 -2.93
C THR A 37 -10.42 13.67 -1.68
N PHE A 38 -10.45 12.36 -1.55
CA PHE A 38 -9.82 11.64 -0.46
C PHE A 38 -8.57 10.93 -0.97
N ILE A 39 -7.44 11.19 -0.31
CA ILE A 39 -6.17 10.48 -0.54
C ILE A 39 -5.87 9.73 0.75
N GLY A 40 -5.98 8.41 0.70
CA GLY A 40 -5.70 7.54 1.83
C GLY A 40 -4.51 6.63 1.51
N ASN A 41 -3.51 6.64 2.40
CA ASN A 41 -2.54 5.55 2.46
C ASN A 41 -3.12 4.50 3.42
N SER A 42 -3.63 3.40 2.86
CA SER A 42 -4.29 2.34 3.62
C SER A 42 -3.62 1.01 3.34
N MET A 43 -3.45 0.19 4.39
CA MET A 43 -2.93 -1.18 4.28
C MET A 43 -3.83 -2.07 3.41
N ALA A 44 -5.09 -1.68 3.18
CA ALA A 44 -5.99 -2.38 2.25
C ALA A 44 -5.50 -2.37 0.79
N ILE A 45 -4.52 -1.52 0.43
CA ILE A 45 -3.91 -1.51 -0.91
C ILE A 45 -3.30 -2.87 -1.27
N GLN A 46 -2.88 -3.66 -0.28
CA GLN A 46 -2.38 -5.02 -0.50
C GLN A 46 -3.38 -5.92 -1.22
N GLU A 47 -4.69 -5.70 -1.05
CA GLU A 47 -5.73 -6.48 -1.72
C GLU A 47 -5.76 -6.25 -3.24
N LEU A 48 -5.23 -5.12 -3.71
CA LEU A 48 -5.03 -4.87 -5.14
C LEU A 48 -3.79 -5.58 -5.68
N PHE A 49 -2.73 -5.68 -4.88
CA PHE A 49 -1.48 -6.33 -5.29
C PHE A 49 -1.58 -7.85 -5.31
N LYS A 50 -2.30 -8.47 -4.37
CA LYS A 50 -2.53 -9.93 -4.30
C LYS A 50 -3.00 -10.55 -5.63
N PRO A 51 -4.12 -10.11 -6.26
CA PRO A 51 -4.60 -10.70 -7.50
C PRO A 51 -3.68 -10.42 -8.71
N ILE A 52 -2.96 -9.29 -8.71
CA ILE A 52 -1.97 -8.99 -9.74
C ILE A 52 -0.79 -9.95 -9.63
N SER A 53 -0.31 -10.20 -8.40
CA SER A 53 0.75 -11.17 -8.13
C SER A 53 0.33 -12.58 -8.55
N GLU A 54 -0.88 -13.02 -8.17
CA GLU A 54 -1.41 -14.33 -8.56
C GLU A 54 -1.48 -14.51 -10.09
N GLN A 55 -2.03 -13.53 -10.82
CA GLN A 55 -2.09 -13.58 -12.28
C GLN A 55 -0.70 -13.58 -12.92
N PHE A 56 0.22 -12.78 -12.37
CA PHE A 56 1.61 -12.76 -12.80
C PHE A 56 2.26 -14.13 -12.61
N THR A 57 2.16 -14.72 -11.42
CA THR A 57 2.73 -16.04 -11.10
C THR A 57 2.17 -17.12 -12.03
N ASP A 58 0.87 -17.12 -12.30
CA ASP A 58 0.23 -18.09 -13.20
C ASP A 58 0.76 -18.00 -14.64
N MET A 59 0.97 -16.78 -15.13
CA MET A 59 1.51 -16.53 -16.48
C MET A 59 3.00 -16.85 -16.54
N PHE A 60 3.77 -16.40 -15.55
CA PHE A 60 5.22 -16.55 -15.48
C PHE A 60 5.62 -18.01 -15.32
N ARG A 61 4.90 -18.79 -14.49
CA ARG A 61 5.11 -20.24 -14.33
C ARG A 61 4.97 -21.01 -15.65
N ARG A 62 4.11 -20.53 -16.56
CA ARG A 62 3.91 -21.11 -17.90
C ARG A 62 4.86 -20.52 -18.95
N LYS A 63 5.70 -19.56 -18.56
CA LYS A 63 6.55 -18.74 -19.44
C LYS A 63 5.74 -18.13 -20.61
N ALA A 64 4.47 -17.81 -20.38
CA ALA A 64 3.59 -17.28 -21.41
C ALA A 64 4.04 -15.86 -21.78
N PHE A 65 4.22 -15.59 -23.08
CA PHE A 65 4.66 -14.29 -23.62
C PHE A 65 6.04 -13.78 -23.14
N LEU A 66 6.80 -14.58 -22.39
CA LEU A 66 8.09 -14.18 -21.83
C LEU A 66 9.11 -13.74 -22.91
N HIS A 67 9.10 -14.42 -24.07
CA HIS A 67 9.98 -14.13 -25.20
C HIS A 67 9.88 -12.70 -25.76
N TRP A 68 8.75 -12.00 -25.56
CA TRP A 68 8.63 -10.60 -25.98
C TRP A 68 9.49 -9.67 -25.14
N TYR A 69 9.72 -10.01 -23.87
CA TYR A 69 10.53 -9.21 -22.97
C TYR A 69 12.01 -9.60 -23.06
N THR A 70 12.30 -10.91 -23.12
CA THR A 70 13.69 -11.37 -23.25
C THR A 70 14.27 -11.07 -24.64
N GLY A 71 13.44 -10.96 -25.67
CA GLY A 71 13.84 -10.50 -27.00
C GLY A 71 14.32 -9.04 -27.04
N GLU A 72 13.86 -8.20 -26.12
CA GLU A 72 14.30 -6.80 -25.95
C GLU A 72 15.51 -6.67 -25.02
N GLY A 73 16.05 -7.79 -24.52
CA GLY A 73 17.26 -7.83 -23.69
C GLY A 73 17.02 -7.92 -22.18
N MET A 74 15.78 -8.14 -21.74
CA MET A 74 15.46 -8.37 -20.33
C MET A 74 15.85 -9.79 -19.89
N ASP A 75 16.39 -9.95 -18.68
CA ASP A 75 16.68 -11.28 -18.12
C ASP A 75 15.43 -11.87 -17.43
N GLU A 76 15.22 -13.18 -17.54
CA GLU A 76 14.18 -13.90 -16.79
C GLU A 76 14.34 -13.72 -15.27
N MET A 77 15.58 -13.56 -14.77
CA MET A 77 15.82 -13.26 -13.36
C MET A 77 15.21 -11.93 -12.89
N GLU A 78 15.02 -10.96 -13.79
CA GLU A 78 14.38 -9.68 -13.43
C GLU A 78 12.89 -9.86 -13.12
N PHE A 79 12.22 -10.82 -13.77
CA PHE A 79 10.83 -11.18 -13.46
C PHE A 79 10.71 -11.81 -12.07
N THR A 80 11.60 -12.74 -11.74
CA THR A 80 11.65 -13.35 -10.39
C THR A 80 11.93 -12.31 -9.33
N LYS A 81 12.81 -11.33 -9.60
CA LYS A 81 13.07 -10.22 -8.69
C LYS A 81 11.84 -9.34 -8.50
N ALA A 82 11.13 -9.00 -9.58
CA ALA A 82 9.92 -8.20 -9.51
C ALA A 82 8.80 -8.91 -8.72
N GLU A 83 8.63 -10.22 -8.92
CA GLU A 83 7.70 -11.06 -8.15
C GLU A 83 8.02 -11.07 -6.66
N SER A 84 9.31 -11.28 -6.31
CA SER A 84 9.77 -11.23 -4.92
C SER A 84 9.47 -9.88 -4.29
N ASN A 85 9.87 -8.77 -4.94
CA ASN A 85 9.64 -7.43 -4.42
C ASN A 85 8.15 -7.13 -4.17
N MET A 86 7.26 -7.62 -5.04
CA MET A 86 5.82 -7.45 -4.87
C MET A 86 5.30 -8.24 -3.66
N ASN A 87 5.78 -9.48 -3.48
CA ASN A 87 5.40 -10.31 -2.34
C ASN A 87 5.95 -9.76 -1.03
N ASP A 88 7.16 -9.20 -1.04
CA ASP A 88 7.76 -8.52 0.10
C ASP A 88 6.90 -7.31 0.50
N LEU A 89 6.48 -6.48 -0.45
CA LEU A 89 5.59 -5.34 -0.20
C LEU A 89 4.25 -5.76 0.41
N VAL A 90 3.62 -6.82 -0.10
CA VAL A 90 2.37 -7.36 0.48
C VAL A 90 2.61 -7.85 1.91
N SER A 91 3.76 -8.47 2.17
CA SER A 91 4.13 -8.99 3.49
C SER A 91 4.36 -7.86 4.50
N GLU A 92 5.02 -6.78 4.09
CA GLU A 92 5.18 -5.56 4.90
C GLU A 92 3.83 -4.96 5.30
N TYR A 93 2.88 -4.84 4.37
CA TYR A 93 1.53 -4.34 4.67
C TYR A 93 0.76 -5.24 5.63
N GLN A 94 0.90 -6.56 5.50
CA GLN A 94 0.27 -7.52 6.40
C GLN A 94 0.88 -7.41 7.81
N GLN A 95 2.20 -7.30 7.90
CA GLN A 95 2.90 -7.12 9.18
C GLN A 95 2.37 -5.89 9.91
N TYR A 96 2.28 -4.73 9.24
CA TYR A 96 1.78 -3.50 9.85
C TYR A 96 0.31 -3.55 10.26
N GLN A 97 -0.50 -4.38 9.58
CA GLN A 97 -1.91 -4.58 9.95
C GLN A 97 -2.04 -5.43 11.22
N ASP A 98 -1.13 -6.37 11.41
CA ASP A 98 -1.14 -7.31 12.53
C ASP A 98 -0.40 -6.78 13.77
N VAL A 99 0.38 -5.69 13.66
CA VAL A 99 0.97 -4.99 14.81
C VAL A 99 -0.16 -4.47 15.71
N THR A 100 -0.46 -5.24 16.75
CA THR A 100 -1.30 -4.78 17.86
C THR A 100 -0.49 -3.85 18.76
N THR A 101 -1.18 -2.93 19.45
CA THR A 101 -0.63 -1.87 20.31
C THR A 101 0.39 -2.35 21.37
N GLU A 102 0.49 -3.66 21.64
CA GLU A 102 1.40 -4.25 22.64
C GLU A 102 2.79 -4.65 22.09
N GLU A 103 2.95 -4.87 20.78
CA GLU A 103 4.24 -5.19 20.15
C GLU A 103 5.00 -3.93 19.68
N GLN A 104 4.43 -2.74 19.94
CA GLN A 104 4.89 -1.44 19.41
C GLN A 104 6.05 -0.78 20.19
N GLU A 105 6.38 -1.22 21.40
CA GLU A 105 7.47 -0.60 22.18
C GLU A 105 8.88 -0.95 21.66
N ASP A 106 9.01 -1.96 20.79
CA ASP A 106 10.31 -2.42 20.26
C ASP A 106 10.69 -1.73 18.94
N PHE A 107 9.74 -1.51 18.03
CA PHE A 107 9.98 -0.84 16.74
C PHE A 107 10.28 0.67 16.86
N GLY A 108 9.83 1.33 17.93
CA GLY A 108 10.12 2.75 18.17
C GLY A 108 11.57 3.03 18.53
N LYS A 109 12.32 2.02 19.01
CA LYS A 109 13.72 2.16 19.42
C LYS A 109 14.70 2.02 18.25
N GLU A 110 14.39 1.18 17.26
CA GLU A 110 15.26 0.99 16.09
C GLU A 110 15.26 2.20 15.14
N ALA A 111 14.15 2.96 15.06
CA ALA A 111 14.06 4.17 14.24
C ALA A 111 14.74 5.40 14.88
N GLU A 112 15.04 5.38 16.18
CA GLU A 112 15.70 6.48 16.90
C GLU A 112 17.23 6.31 16.95
N GLU A 113 17.75 5.14 16.55
CA GLU A 113 19.19 4.82 16.51
C GLU A 113 19.82 4.91 15.10
N ALA A 114 19.09 5.38 14.08
CA ALA A 114 19.58 5.52 12.69
C ALA A 114 19.74 6.99 12.23
#